data_AF-A0A356QJY6-F1
#
_entry.id   AF-A0A356QJY6-F1
#
_cell.length_a   1.000
_cell.length_b   1.000
_cell.length_c   1.000
_cell.angle_alpha   90.00
_cell.angle_beta   90.00
_cell.angle_gamma   90.00
#
_symmetry.space_group_name_H-M   'P 1'
#
loop_
_entity.id
_entity.type
_entity.pdbx_description
1 polymer ?
#
loop_
_entity_poly.entity_id
_entity_poly.type
_entity_poly.pdbx_seq_one_letter_code
_entity_poly.pdbx_strand_id
1 'polypeptide(L)'
;LIVTLVSLFFTRLTVEHPLLTVLVVVLTSALFSIGGFINALLANKFDDISIVPTFILTPLTYLGGVFYSISMLPDFWQGVSMLNPILYMVNVFRYGFLGVSDIPVGWALAAIFAFIVVLFMVALTMLERGKGIRS
;
A
#
# COMPACT_ATOMS: atom_id res chain seq x y z
N LEU A 1 -4.18 -8.57 -10.67
CA LEU A 1 -4.30 -9.20 -12.01
C LEU A 1 -5.32 -10.33 -12.03
N ILE A 2 -5.14 -11.41 -11.24
CA ILE A 2 -6.10 -12.54 -11.22
C ILE A 2 -7.52 -12.09 -10.87
N VAL A 3 -7.69 -11.28 -9.82
CA VAL A 3 -9.01 -10.76 -9.42
C VAL A 3 -9.67 -10.00 -10.56
N THR A 4 -8.95 -9.13 -11.25
CA THR A 4 -9.46 -8.36 -12.41
C THR A 4 -9.92 -9.27 -13.55
N LEU A 5 -9.15 -10.31 -13.88
CA LEU A 5 -9.50 -11.28 -14.92
C LEU A 5 -10.78 -12.04 -14.57
N VAL A 6 -10.95 -12.43 -13.30
CA VAL A 6 -12.15 -13.10 -12.82
C VAL A 6 -13.35 -12.14 -12.81
N SER A 7 -13.17 -10.90 -12.34
CA SER A 7 -14.26 -9.91 -12.30
C SER A 7 -14.79 -9.53 -13.68
N LEU A 8 -13.96 -9.54 -14.73
CA LEU A 8 -14.38 -9.30 -16.11
C LEU A 8 -15.39 -10.34 -16.64
N PHE A 9 -15.40 -11.55 -16.07
CA PHE A 9 -16.42 -12.56 -16.38
C PHE A 9 -17.79 -12.27 -15.74
N PHE A 10 -17.82 -11.60 -14.60
CA PHE A 10 -19.04 -11.32 -13.83
C PHE A 10 -19.54 -9.87 -14.00
N THR A 11 -18.71 -8.96 -14.51
CA THR A 11 -19.02 -7.54 -14.61
C THR A 11 -18.27 -6.91 -15.80
N ARG A 12 -18.93 -6.06 -16.59
CA ARG A 12 -18.25 -5.21 -17.59
C ARG A 12 -17.47 -4.10 -16.86
N LEU A 13 -16.30 -4.44 -16.35
CA LEU A 13 -15.35 -3.49 -15.80
C LEU A 13 -14.58 -2.85 -16.95
N THR A 14 -15.07 -1.73 -17.45
CA THR A 14 -14.25 -0.82 -18.27
C THR A 14 -13.22 -0.19 -17.35
N VAL A 15 -11.96 -0.61 -17.48
CA VAL A 15 -10.84 0.03 -16.80
C VAL A 15 -10.66 1.41 -17.43
N GLU A 16 -11.09 2.46 -16.74
CA GLU A 16 -11.01 3.85 -17.19
C GLU A 16 -9.56 4.26 -17.50
N HIS A 17 -8.61 3.90 -16.63
CA HIS A 17 -7.20 4.24 -16.77
C HIS A 17 -6.30 3.01 -16.58
N PRO A 18 -6.06 2.22 -17.64
CA PRO A 18 -5.31 0.97 -17.55
C PRO A 18 -3.82 1.19 -17.22
N LEU A 19 -3.18 2.21 -17.80
CA LEU A 19 -1.78 2.52 -17.49
C LEU A 19 -1.59 2.89 -16.01
N LEU A 20 -2.50 3.70 -15.47
CA LEU A 20 -2.46 4.12 -14.08
C LEU A 20 -2.67 2.93 -13.13
N THR A 21 -3.59 2.03 -13.49
CA THR A 21 -3.83 0.78 -12.76
C THR A 21 -2.57 -0.08 -12.69
N VAL A 22 -1.86 -0.25 -13.81
CA VAL A 22 -0.59 -0.99 -13.82
C VAL A 22 0.48 -0.29 -12.98
N LEU A 23 0.61 1.03 -13.12
CA LEU A 23 1.56 1.83 -12.36
C LEU A 23 1.34 1.68 -10.84
N VAL A 24 0.10 1.85 -10.37
CA VAL A 24 -0.20 1.73 -8.93
C VAL A 24 0.05 0.31 -8.43
N VAL A 25 -0.24 -0.72 -9.24
CA VAL A 25 0.09 -2.11 -8.88
C VAL A 25 1.59 -2.28 -8.69
N VAL A 26 2.42 -1.78 -9.61
CA VAL A 26 3.88 -1.84 -9.51
C VAL A 26 4.38 -1.09 -8.27
N LEU A 27 3.91 0.13 -8.04
CA LEU A 27 4.30 0.93 -6.87
C LEU A 27 3.87 0.26 -5.55
N THR A 28 2.67 -0.31 -5.51
CA THR A 28 2.15 -1.05 -4.35
C THR A 28 3.01 -2.29 -4.08
N SER A 29 3.35 -3.05 -5.12
CA SER A 29 4.25 -4.21 -5.00
C SER A 29 5.63 -3.80 -4.50
N ALA A 30 6.20 -2.69 -4.99
CA ALA A 30 7.48 -2.18 -4.51
C ALA A 30 7.42 -1.79 -3.02
N LEU A 31 6.39 -1.04 -2.62
CA LEU A 31 6.20 -0.61 -1.22
C LEU A 31 6.11 -1.81 -0.27
N PHE A 32 5.26 -2.80 -0.59
CA PHE A 32 5.11 -4.00 0.25
C PHE A 32 6.34 -4.92 0.20
N SER A 33 7.06 -4.97 -0.93
CA SER A 33 8.33 -5.72 -1.01
C SER A 33 9.39 -5.14 -0.08
N ILE A 34 9.55 -3.81 -0.06
CA ILE A 34 10.49 -3.13 0.85
C ILE A 34 10.03 -3.30 2.30
N GLY A 35 8.73 -3.14 2.59
CA GLY A 35 8.18 -3.35 3.93
C GLY A 35 8.39 -4.78 4.44
N GLY A 36 8.16 -5.78 3.58
CA GLY A 36 8.42 -7.18 3.87
C GLY A 36 9.91 -7.47 4.08
N PHE A 37 10.78 -6.83 3.30
CA PHE A 37 12.23 -6.92 3.48
C PHE A 37 12.69 -6.35 4.83
N ILE A 38 12.21 -5.15 5.21
CA ILE A 38 12.50 -4.56 6.52
C ILE A 38 12.01 -5.47 7.66
N ASN A 39 10.79 -6.02 7.53
CA ASN A 39 10.24 -6.96 8.50
C ASN A 39 11.14 -8.21 8.66
N ALA A 40 11.62 -8.77 7.54
CA ALA A 40 12.53 -9.91 7.55
C ALA A 40 13.88 -9.60 8.23
N LEU A 41 14.43 -8.39 8.04
CA LEU A 41 15.67 -7.96 8.70
C LEU A 41 15.51 -7.75 10.22
N LEU A 42 14.30 -7.43 10.69
CA LEU A 42 14.02 -7.21 12.11
C LEU A 42 13.65 -8.49 12.85
N ALA A 43 13.14 -9.50 12.15
CA ALA A 43 12.73 -10.76 12.74
C ALA A 43 13.94 -11.58 13.22
N ASN A 44 13.92 -11.99 14.49
CA ASN A 44 14.96 -12.88 15.03
C ASN A 44 14.57 -14.35 14.88
N LYS A 45 13.26 -14.63 14.81
CA LYS A 45 12.66 -15.95 14.61
C LYS A 45 11.54 -15.87 13.58
N PHE A 46 11.22 -17.01 12.97
CA PHE A 46 10.14 -17.11 11.97
C PHE A 46 8.78 -16.63 12.49
N ASP A 47 8.48 -16.85 13.77
CA ASP A 47 7.22 -16.41 14.37
C ASP A 47 7.08 -14.88 14.41
N ASP A 48 8.20 -14.14 14.50
CA ASP A 48 8.18 -12.67 14.54
C ASP A 48 7.75 -12.07 13.19
N ILE A 49 8.01 -12.79 12.09
CA ILE A 49 7.68 -12.33 10.73
C ILE A 49 6.16 -12.16 10.59
N SER A 50 5.38 -13.02 11.26
CA SER A 50 3.91 -13.06 11.19
C SER A 50 3.23 -11.98 12.04
N ILE A 51 3.96 -11.34 12.97
CA ILE A 51 3.43 -10.31 13.85
C ILE A 51 3.10 -9.04 13.06
N VAL A 52 3.98 -8.62 12.14
CA VAL A 52 3.78 -7.38 11.36
C VAL A 52 2.53 -7.43 10.48
N PRO A 53 2.26 -8.49 9.70
CA PRO A 53 1.00 -8.63 8.98
C PRO A 53 -0.25 -8.54 9.88
N THR A 54 -0.19 -9.18 11.03
CA THR A 54 -1.34 -9.32 11.93
C THR A 54 -1.64 -8.02 12.68
N PHE A 55 -0.61 -7.40 13.26
CA PHE A 55 -0.80 -6.25 14.16
C PHE A 55 -0.62 -4.90 13.48
N ILE A 56 0.01 -4.84 12.31
CA ILE A 56 0.28 -3.59 11.59
C ILE A 56 -0.51 -3.53 10.28
N LEU A 57 -0.29 -4.49 9.36
CA LEU A 57 -0.98 -4.42 8.05
C LEU A 57 -2.50 -4.54 8.18
N THR A 58 -3.00 -5.41 9.06
CA THR A 58 -4.44 -5.61 9.23
C THR A 58 -5.15 -4.30 9.60
N PRO A 59 -4.79 -3.60 10.69
CA PRO A 59 -5.42 -2.32 11.02
C PRO A 59 -5.17 -1.23 9.97
N LEU A 60 -3.98 -1.18 9.36
CA LEU A 60 -3.73 -0.25 8.25
C LEU A 60 -4.64 -0.54 7.05
N THR A 61 -4.95 -1.81 6.75
CA THR A 61 -5.86 -2.16 5.65
C THR A 61 -7.26 -1.65 5.94
N TYR A 62 -7.74 -1.81 7.18
CA TYR A 62 -9.04 -1.28 7.59
C TYR A 62 -9.08 0.24 7.55
N LEU A 63 -8.03 0.94 7.97
CA LEU A 63 -7.93 2.41 7.92
C LEU A 63 -7.55 2.97 6.54
N GLY A 64 -7.26 2.09 5.57
CA GLY A 64 -6.76 2.44 4.24
C GLY A 64 -7.86 2.65 3.19
N GLY A 65 -9.12 2.77 3.59
CA GLY A 65 -10.22 3.04 2.66
C GLY A 65 -10.55 1.91 1.67
N VAL A 66 -10.12 0.67 1.98
CA VAL A 66 -10.43 -0.53 1.17
C VAL A 66 -11.94 -0.82 1.18
N PHE A 67 -12.58 -0.63 2.32
CA PHE A 67 -13.99 -0.98 2.53
C PHE A 67 -14.94 0.22 2.54
N TYR A 68 -14.40 1.44 2.70
CA TYR A 68 -15.18 2.67 2.86
C TYR A 68 -14.41 3.87 2.28
N SER A 69 -15.13 4.93 1.88
CA SER A 69 -14.54 6.23 1.56
C SER A 69 -14.12 6.96 2.83
N ILE A 70 -13.00 7.68 2.77
CA ILE A 70 -12.50 8.50 3.89
C ILE A 70 -13.50 9.56 4.34
N SER A 71 -14.34 10.06 3.43
CA SER A 71 -15.38 11.06 3.74
C SER A 71 -16.45 10.58 4.74
N MET A 72 -16.58 9.26 4.93
CA MET A 72 -17.53 8.68 5.89
C MET A 72 -16.96 8.58 7.32
N LEU A 73 -15.67 8.83 7.50
CA LEU A 73 -15.02 8.81 8.81
C LEU A 73 -15.22 10.15 9.55
N PRO A 74 -15.34 10.13 10.89
CA PRO A 74 -15.23 11.34 11.70
C PRO A 74 -13.87 12.04 11.51
N ASP A 75 -13.81 13.36 11.69
CA ASP A 75 -12.63 14.20 11.42
C ASP A 75 -11.31 13.66 11.99
N PHE A 76 -11.36 13.14 13.22
CA PHE A 76 -10.20 12.52 13.87
C PHE A 76 -9.65 11.34 13.06
N TRP A 77 -10.52 10.43 12.62
CA TRP A 77 -10.14 9.24 11.88
C TRP A 77 -9.71 9.55 10.46
N GLN A 78 -10.25 10.61 9.84
CA GLN A 78 -9.75 11.10 8.56
C GLN A 78 -8.27 11.49 8.66
N GLY A 79 -7.91 12.26 9.71
CA GLY A 79 -6.52 12.66 9.95
C GLY A 79 -5.59 11.45 10.16
N VAL A 80 -6.03 10.44 10.91
CA VAL A 80 -5.24 9.20 11.11
C VAL A 80 -5.08 8.43 9.80
N SER A 81 -6.13 8.29 9.00
CA SER A 81 -6.08 7.61 7.70
C SER A 81 -5.16 8.30 6.70
N MET A 82 -5.00 9.63 6.76
CA MET A 82 -4.06 10.34 5.87
C MET A 82 -2.60 9.93 6.10
N LEU A 83 -2.23 9.43 7.27
CA LEU A 83 -0.87 8.93 7.53
C LEU A 83 -0.60 7.55 6.91
N ASN A 84 -1.64 6.91 6.37
CA ASN A 84 -1.58 5.53 5.92
C ASN A 84 -1.24 5.44 4.41
N PRO A 85 -0.13 4.81 4.01
CA PRO A 85 0.19 4.63 2.59
C PRO A 85 -0.88 3.83 1.82
N ILE A 86 -1.60 2.92 2.50
CA ILE A 86 -2.65 2.09 1.89
C ILE A 86 -3.81 2.95 1.36
N LEU A 87 -4.14 4.04 2.05
CA LEU A 87 -5.19 4.96 1.63
C LEU A 87 -4.94 5.49 0.21
N TYR A 88 -3.71 5.94 -0.06
CA TYR A 88 -3.33 6.49 -1.35
C TYR A 88 -3.32 5.43 -2.45
N MET A 89 -2.80 4.23 -2.15
CA MET A 89 -2.76 3.11 -3.11
C MET A 89 -4.18 2.69 -3.52
N VAL A 90 -5.08 2.56 -2.57
CA VAL A 90 -6.49 2.19 -2.81
C VAL A 90 -7.20 3.28 -3.61
N ASN A 91 -6.98 4.56 -3.31
CA ASN A 91 -7.60 5.66 -4.05
C ASN A 91 -7.16 5.69 -5.52
N VAL A 92 -5.86 5.57 -5.81
CA VAL A 92 -5.36 5.55 -7.19
C VAL A 92 -5.86 4.30 -7.93
N PHE A 93 -5.92 3.16 -7.25
CA PHE A 93 -6.47 1.93 -7.83
C PHE A 93 -7.96 2.07 -8.14
N ARG A 94 -8.75 2.62 -7.22
CA ARG A 94 -10.19 2.92 -7.44
C ARG A 94 -10.40 3.86 -8.61
N TYR A 95 -9.60 4.92 -8.72
CA TYR A 95 -9.66 5.83 -9.85
C TYR A 95 -9.31 5.13 -11.17
N GLY A 96 -8.32 4.22 -11.15
CA GLY A 96 -7.94 3.42 -12.32
C GLY A 96 -9.07 2.56 -12.88
N PHE A 97 -9.95 2.04 -12.02
CA PHE A 97 -11.08 1.17 -12.39
C PHE A 97 -12.41 1.91 -12.57
N LEU A 98 -12.70 2.90 -11.73
CA LEU A 98 -14.02 3.52 -11.59
C LEU A 98 -14.04 4.99 -12.02
N GLY A 99 -12.89 5.60 -12.31
CA GLY A 99 -12.78 7.03 -12.65
C GLY A 99 -13.07 7.99 -11.49
N VAL A 100 -13.34 7.48 -10.28
CA VAL A 100 -13.63 8.26 -9.07
C VAL A 100 -12.51 8.11 -8.04
N SER A 101 -12.13 9.22 -7.40
CA SER A 101 -11.11 9.27 -6.35
C SER A 101 -11.56 10.19 -5.24
N ASP A 102 -11.36 9.80 -3.98
CA ASP A 102 -11.63 10.67 -2.82
C ASP A 102 -10.48 11.69 -2.61
N ILE A 103 -9.30 11.41 -3.17
CA ILE A 103 -8.08 12.21 -3.06
C ILE A 103 -7.55 12.54 -4.46
N PRO A 104 -7.02 13.74 -4.72
CA PRO A 104 -6.40 14.03 -6.02
C PRO A 104 -5.30 13.02 -6.36
N VAL A 105 -5.40 12.40 -7.55
CA VAL A 105 -4.56 11.28 -7.98
C VAL A 105 -3.07 11.64 -7.98
N GLY A 106 -2.73 12.87 -8.42
CA GLY A 106 -1.34 13.34 -8.42
C GLY A 106 -0.74 13.41 -7.01
N TRP A 107 -1.51 13.88 -6.03
CA TRP A 107 -1.10 13.89 -4.62
C TRP A 107 -0.94 12.47 -4.06
N ALA A 108 -1.87 11.58 -4.38
CA ALA A 108 -1.79 10.19 -3.94
C ALA A 108 -0.57 9.46 -4.53
N LEU A 109 -0.28 9.64 -5.82
CA LEU A 109 0.93 9.09 -6.45
C LEU A 109 2.22 9.64 -5.83
N ALA A 110 2.28 10.96 -5.61
CA ALA A 110 3.43 11.60 -4.97
C ALA A 110 3.65 11.06 -3.54
N ALA A 111 2.57 10.88 -2.77
CA ALA A 111 2.62 10.29 -1.44
C ALA A 111 3.15 8.85 -1.47
N ILE A 112 2.62 7.99 -2.36
CA ILE A 112 3.10 6.60 -2.51
C ILE A 112 4.60 6.59 -2.83
N PHE A 113 5.03 7.43 -3.78
CA PHE A 113 6.44 7.52 -4.16
C PHE A 113 7.32 8.00 -3.00
N ALA A 114 6.87 9.00 -2.24
CA ALA A 114 7.57 9.48 -1.05
C ALA A 114 7.72 8.37 0.00
N PHE A 115 6.66 7.60 0.26
CA PHE A 115 6.74 6.45 1.17
C PHE A 115 7.74 5.40 0.69
N ILE A 116 7.75 5.08 -0.61
CA ILE A 116 8.72 4.14 -1.19
C ILE A 116 10.15 4.64 -0.98
N VAL A 117 10.43 5.91 -1.28
CA VAL A 117 11.77 6.50 -1.12
C VAL A 117 12.20 6.47 0.35
N VAL A 118 11.33 6.84 1.28
CA VAL A 118 11.62 6.79 2.73
C VAL A 118 11.89 5.36 3.19
N LEU A 119 11.02 4.40 2.86
CA LEU A 119 11.21 3.00 3.24
C LEU A 119 12.46 2.41 2.60
N PHE A 120 12.76 2.78 1.36
CA PHE A 120 13.97 2.32 0.67
C PHE A 120 15.24 2.84 1.34
N MET A 121 15.28 4.12 1.72
CA MET A 121 16.40 4.68 2.50
C MET A 121 16.54 3.98 3.86
N VAL A 122 15.44 3.73 4.56
CA VAL A 122 15.46 2.96 5.82
C VAL A 122 16.03 1.57 5.59
N ALA A 123 15.55 0.84 4.58
CA ALA A 123 16.04 -0.48 4.22
C ALA A 123 17.55 -0.49 3.92
N LEU A 124 18.05 0.49 3.15
CA LEU A 124 19.47 0.65 2.86
C LEU A 124 20.29 0.89 4.13
N THR A 125 19.88 1.82 4.99
CA THR A 125 20.61 2.08 6.25
C THR A 125 20.65 0.89 7.19
N MET A 126 19.60 0.05 7.19
CA MET A 126 19.56 -1.18 7.97
C MET A 126 20.49 -2.25 7.40
N LEU A 127 20.56 -2.34 6.06
CA LEU A 127 21.46 -3.22 5.35
C LEU A 127 22.93 -2.87 5.59
N GLU A 128 23.28 -1.58 5.49
CA GLU A 128 24.63 -1.08 5.76
C GLU A 128 25.07 -1.34 7.21
N ARG A 129 24.15 -1.26 8.16
CA ARG A 129 24.40 -1.56 9.57
C ARG A 129 24.55 -3.05 9.88
N GLY A 130 24.38 -3.94 8.90
CA GLY A 130 24.53 -5.38 9.05
C GLY A 130 23.50 -6.04 9.98
N LYS A 131 22.38 -5.38 10.29
CA LYS A 131 21.31 -5.99 11.11
C LYS A 131 20.71 -7.17 10.33
N GLY A 132 20.95 -8.39 10.80
CA GLY A 132 20.38 -9.62 10.23
C GLY A 132 21.25 -10.34 9.20
N ILE A 133 22.39 -9.78 8.78
CA ILE A 133 23.36 -10.48 7.93
C ILE A 133 24.34 -11.20 8.85
N ARG A 134 24.06 -12.48 9.14
CA ARG A 134 25.05 -13.36 9.79
C ARG A 134 26.25 -13.50 8.85
N SER A 135 27.43 -13.06 9.32
CA SER A 135 28.70 -13.47 8.75
C SER A 135 28.93 -14.97 8.92
#